data_AF-A0AAE0GSR7-F1
#
_entry.id   AF-A0AAE0GSR7-F1
#
_cell.length_a   1.000
_cell.length_b   1.000
_cell.length_c   1.000
_cell.angle_alpha   90.00
_cell.angle_beta   90.00
_cell.angle_gamma   90.00
#
_symmetry.space_group_name_H-M   'P 1'
#
loop_
_entity.id
_entity.type
_entity.pdbx_description
1 polymer ?
#
loop_
_entity_poly.entity_id
_entity_poly.type
_entity_poly.pdbx_seq_one_letter_code
_entity_poly.pdbx_strand_id
1 'polypeptide(L)'
;MDVLSASYDDGKIAWYANDASGSFGSQQVISTLADGASSVYAADVDGDGAIDLLSASAADDKIAWYLNVRSAAPTVSPTTVSPTTNAPSTTSPTMPPTGSPTTESPTTGMHIG
;
A
#
# COMPACT_ATOMS: atom_id res chain seq x y z
N MET A 1 11.14 -11.72 -0.48
CA MET A 1 9.77 -11.69 -1.01
C MET A 1 8.86 -11.48 0.18
N ASP A 2 8.09 -10.40 0.19
CA ASP A 2 7.20 -10.07 1.31
C ASP A 2 5.89 -10.85 1.25
N VAL A 3 5.09 -10.79 2.32
CA VAL A 3 3.79 -11.47 2.39
C VAL A 3 2.67 -10.46 2.66
N LEU A 4 1.53 -10.69 2.01
CA LEU A 4 0.27 -9.99 2.25
C LEU A 4 -0.77 -10.96 2.81
N SER A 5 -1.65 -10.47 3.66
CA SER A 5 -2.82 -11.22 4.12
C SER A 5 -4.11 -10.41 3.99
N ALA A 6 -5.17 -11.14 3.66
CA ALA A 6 -6.55 -10.69 3.74
C ALA A 6 -7.26 -11.56 4.77
N SER A 7 -7.89 -10.93 5.76
CA SER A 7 -8.50 -11.63 6.88
C SER A 7 -9.99 -11.34 6.93
N TYR A 8 -10.77 -12.40 6.77
CA TYR A 8 -12.22 -12.32 6.58
C TYR A 8 -12.94 -11.77 7.82
N ASP A 9 -12.61 -12.28 9.01
CA ASP A 9 -13.36 -12.01 10.24
C ASP A 9 -13.05 -10.65 10.88
N ASP A 10 -11.79 -10.19 10.81
CA ASP A 10 -11.36 -8.91 11.41
C ASP A 10 -11.16 -7.80 10.37
N GLY A 11 -11.61 -8.03 9.13
CA GLY A 11 -11.61 -7.06 8.02
C GLY A 11 -10.23 -6.52 7.65
N LYS A 12 -9.17 -7.25 8.01
CA LYS A 12 -7.80 -6.75 7.97
C LYS A 12 -7.09 -7.09 6.67
N ILE A 13 -6.48 -6.07 6.08
CA ILE A 13 -5.43 -6.21 5.08
C ILE A 13 -4.09 -5.87 5.75
N ALA A 14 -3.13 -6.78 5.68
CA ALA A 14 -1.83 -6.61 6.35
C ALA A 14 -0.65 -7.03 5.48
N TRP A 15 0.51 -6.47 5.81
CA TRP A 15 1.80 -6.76 5.19
C TRP A 15 2.84 -7.21 6.21
N TYR A 16 3.70 -8.11 5.76
CA TYR A 16 4.81 -8.67 6.51
C TYR A 16 6.06 -8.55 5.64
N ALA A 17 6.93 -7.62 6.02
CA ALA A 17 8.23 -7.41 5.42
C ALA A 17 9.09 -8.68 5.60
N ASN A 18 9.66 -9.19 4.52
CA ASN A 18 10.66 -10.24 4.60
C ASN A 18 12.06 -9.62 4.62
N ASP A 19 12.84 -9.97 5.64
CA ASP A 19 14.18 -9.41 5.90
C ASP A 19 15.29 -9.94 4.97
N ALA A 20 14.91 -10.63 3.88
CA ALA A 20 15.80 -11.37 2.98
C ALA A 20 16.54 -12.58 3.60
N SER A 21 16.38 -12.85 4.90
CA SER A 21 16.83 -14.09 5.55
C SER A 21 15.77 -15.19 5.56
N GLY A 22 14.55 -14.85 5.10
CA GLY A 22 13.38 -15.73 5.20
C GLY A 22 12.59 -15.53 6.50
N SER A 23 12.97 -14.53 7.30
CA SER A 23 12.21 -14.13 8.49
C SER A 23 11.29 -12.96 8.16
N PHE A 24 10.10 -12.99 8.75
CA PHE A 24 9.11 -11.93 8.58
C PHE A 24 9.13 -10.98 9.77
N GLY A 25 9.07 -9.67 9.47
CA GLY A 25 8.87 -8.63 10.46
C GLY A 25 7.48 -8.66 11.09
N SER A 26 7.24 -7.72 12.00
CA SER A 26 5.93 -7.55 12.62
C SER A 26 4.85 -7.16 11.61
N GLN A 27 3.60 -7.54 11.91
CA GLN A 27 2.44 -7.16 11.11
C GLN A 27 2.36 -5.65 10.94
N GLN A 28 2.28 -5.19 9.69
CA GLN A 28 1.92 -3.82 9.34
C GLN A 28 0.47 -3.82 8.83
N VAL A 29 -0.42 -3.14 9.54
CA VAL A 29 -1.83 -3.05 9.17
C VAL A 29 -2.03 -1.96 8.12
N ILE A 30 -2.61 -2.33 6.99
CA ILE A 30 -2.89 -1.42 5.87
C ILE A 30 -4.32 -0.91 5.96
N SER A 31 -5.26 -1.80 6.26
CA SER A 31 -6.67 -1.47 6.45
C SER A 31 -7.31 -2.43 7.44
N THR A 32 -8.33 -1.95 8.13
CA THR A 32 -9.25 -2.74 8.98
C THR A 32 -10.71 -2.54 8.55
N LEU A 33 -10.91 -2.05 7.32
CA LEU A 33 -12.22 -1.65 6.78
C LEU A 33 -12.68 -2.54 5.62
N ALA A 34 -12.05 -3.70 5.42
CA ALA A 34 -12.35 -4.62 4.34
C ALA A 34 -13.20 -5.78 4.86
N ASP A 35 -14.47 -5.53 5.21
CA ASP A 35 -15.32 -6.52 5.88
C ASP A 35 -15.54 -7.75 4.99
N GLY A 36 -15.20 -8.94 5.50
CA GLY A 36 -15.20 -10.16 4.70
C GLY A 36 -14.12 -10.15 3.61
N ALA A 37 -12.94 -9.59 3.90
CA ALA A 37 -11.78 -9.63 3.01
C ALA A 37 -11.50 -11.06 2.54
N SER A 38 -11.52 -11.25 1.22
CA SER A 38 -11.43 -12.57 0.57
C SER A 38 -10.16 -12.72 -0.27
N SER A 39 -9.60 -11.61 -0.75
CA SER A 39 -8.41 -11.60 -1.57
C SER A 39 -7.65 -10.29 -1.42
N VAL A 40 -6.33 -10.39 -1.56
CA VAL A 40 -5.41 -9.27 -1.72
C VAL A 40 -4.44 -9.58 -2.85
N TYR A 41 -4.15 -8.60 -3.68
CA TYR A 41 -3.23 -8.71 -4.81
C TYR A 41 -2.29 -7.51 -4.84
N ALA A 42 -1.03 -7.75 -5.22
CA ALA A 42 -0.01 -6.71 -5.33
C ALA A 42 0.42 -6.56 -6.79
N ALA A 43 0.35 -5.33 -7.31
CA ALA A 43 0.76 -4.99 -8.67
C ALA A 43 1.12 -3.51 -8.76
N ASP A 44 1.95 -3.15 -9.73
CA ASP A 44 2.14 -1.76 -10.15
C ASP A 44 0.93 -1.36 -11.03
N VAL A 45 -0.09 -0.74 -10.42
CA VAL A 45 -1.38 -0.49 -11.09
C VAL A 45 -1.34 0.82 -11.88
N ASP A 46 -0.58 1.81 -11.42
CA ASP A 46 -0.46 3.11 -12.06
C ASP A 46 0.77 3.25 -12.98
N GLY A 47 1.68 2.29 -12.96
CA GLY A 47 2.86 2.25 -13.82
C GLY A 47 4.03 3.09 -13.31
N ASP A 48 4.00 3.52 -12.05
CA ASP A 48 5.09 4.30 -11.44
C ASP A 48 6.26 3.41 -10.99
N GLY A 49 6.07 2.10 -10.91
CA GLY A 49 7.07 1.10 -10.51
C GLY A 49 7.29 1.00 -9.00
N ALA A 50 6.38 1.54 -8.19
CA ALA A 50 6.09 1.10 -6.83
C ALA A 50 4.97 0.05 -6.88
N ILE A 51 4.98 -0.89 -5.92
CA ILE A 51 3.94 -1.93 -5.86
C ILE A 51 2.76 -1.42 -5.03
N ASP A 52 1.59 -1.38 -5.64
CA ASP A 52 0.30 -1.09 -5.02
C ASP A 52 -0.41 -2.35 -4.53
N LEU A 53 -1.48 -2.16 -3.76
CA LEU A 53 -2.35 -3.25 -3.31
C LEU A 53 -3.80 -3.06 -3.76
N LEU A 54 -4.43 -4.16 -4.14
CA LEU A 54 -5.86 -4.29 -4.36
C LEU A 54 -6.43 -5.31 -3.37
N SER A 55 -7.57 -5.00 -2.74
CA SER A 55 -8.32 -5.98 -1.94
C SER A 55 -9.74 -6.13 -2.44
N ALA A 56 -10.29 -7.33 -2.30
CA ALA A 56 -11.71 -7.63 -2.52
C ALA A 56 -12.34 -8.11 -1.21
N SER A 57 -13.43 -7.46 -0.82
CA SER A 57 -14.18 -7.76 0.41
C SER A 57 -15.63 -8.07 0.08
N ALA A 58 -16.07 -9.24 0.52
CA ALA A 58 -17.33 -9.83 0.10
C ALA A 58 -18.51 -9.40 0.99
N ALA A 59 -18.27 -8.97 2.23
CA ALA A 59 -19.35 -8.60 3.13
C ALA A 59 -19.77 -7.13 2.97
N ASP A 60 -18.89 -6.28 2.42
CA ASP A 60 -19.19 -4.86 2.14
C ASP A 60 -19.21 -4.51 0.64
N ASP A 61 -19.15 -5.52 -0.24
CA ASP A 61 -19.22 -5.40 -1.70
C ASP A 61 -18.19 -4.43 -2.32
N LYS A 62 -16.96 -4.42 -1.80
CA LYS A 62 -15.91 -3.47 -2.24
C LYS A 62 -14.70 -4.12 -2.90
N ILE A 63 -14.20 -3.39 -3.90
CA ILE A 63 -12.81 -3.46 -4.33
C ILE A 63 -12.13 -2.18 -3.86
N ALA A 64 -11.02 -2.31 -3.11
CA ALA A 64 -10.25 -1.18 -2.63
C ALA A 64 -8.84 -1.18 -3.25
N TRP A 65 -8.32 0.01 -3.55
CA TRP A 65 -6.96 0.23 -4.03
C TRP A 65 -6.19 1.07 -3.01
N TYR A 66 -5.06 0.53 -2.55
CA TYR A 66 -4.11 1.20 -1.67
C TYR A 66 -2.89 1.59 -2.50
N LEU A 67 -2.84 2.85 -2.92
CA LEU A 67 -1.75 3.42 -3.71
C LEU A 67 -0.48 3.54 -2.88
N ASN A 68 0.63 3.05 -3.43
CA ASN A 68 1.95 3.23 -2.86
C ASN A 68 2.73 4.21 -3.71
N VAL A 69 3.06 5.37 -3.15
CA VAL A 69 3.82 6.38 -3.90
C VAL A 69 5.32 6.13 -3.78
N ARG A 70 6.06 6.23 -4.90
CA ARG A 70 7.52 6.35 -4.80
C ARG A 70 7.86 7.56 -3.91
N SER A 71 8.61 7.30 -2.84
CA SER A 71 9.32 8.36 -2.15
C SER A 71 10.41 8.88 -3.09
N ALA A 72 10.12 9.96 -3.82
CA ALA A 72 11.15 10.68 -4.54
C ALA A 72 12.19 11.13 -3.51
N ALA A 73 13.44 10.66 -3.64
CA ALA A 73 14.54 11.20 -2.86
C ALA A 73 14.56 12.74 -3.06
N PRO A 74 14.86 13.54 -2.02
CA PRO A 74 14.97 14.97 -2.20
C PRO A 74 15.96 15.23 -3.33
N THR A 75 15.47 15.83 -4.42
CA THR A 75 16.31 16.20 -5.55
C THR A 75 17.23 17.30 -5.05
N VAL A 76 18.43 16.92 -4.58
CA VAL A 76 19.49 17.88 -4.35
C VAL A 76 19.81 18.49 -5.70
N SER A 77 19.44 19.75 -5.91
CA SER A 77 19.96 20.53 -7.02
C SER A 77 21.48 20.38 -7.02
N PRO A 78 22.14 20.07 -8.15
CA PRO A 78 23.57 19.82 -8.16
C PRO A 78 24.31 21.10 -7.79
N THR A 79 24.65 21.23 -6.51
CA THR A 79 25.66 22.17 -6.03
C THR A 79 26.92 21.33 -5.86
N THR A 80 27.92 21.58 -6.70
CA THR A 80 29.22 20.92 -6.65
C THR A 80 29.81 20.98 -5.24
N VAL A 81 29.74 19.88 -4.50
CA VAL A 81 30.59 19.61 -3.35
C VAL A 81 31.04 18.15 -3.39
N SER A 82 32.33 17.91 -3.64
CA SER A 82 32.98 16.65 -3.28
C SER A 82 33.23 16.67 -1.77
N PRO A 83 32.91 15.61 -1.02
CA PRO A 83 33.94 14.62 -0.71
C PRO A 83 33.44 13.16 -0.55
N THR A 84 34.39 12.33 -0.17
CA THR A 84 34.55 10.87 -0.18
C THR A 84 33.58 10.00 0.64
N THR A 85 33.63 8.70 0.29
CA THR A 85 33.19 7.48 0.99
C THR A 85 31.68 7.25 1.14
N ASN A 86 31.10 6.56 0.15
CA ASN A 86 29.84 5.85 0.29
C ASN A 86 29.97 4.71 1.31
N ALA A 87 29.28 4.84 2.44
CA ALA A 87 28.92 3.73 3.30
C ALA A 87 27.94 2.79 2.57
N PRO A 88 27.88 1.49 2.89
CA PRO A 88 26.91 0.58 2.27
C PRO A 88 25.50 0.94 2.70
N SER A 89 24.67 1.36 1.76
CA SER A 89 23.24 1.61 1.97
C SER A 89 22.53 0.27 2.20
N THR A 90 22.16 -0.02 3.45
CA THR A 90 21.25 -1.13 3.78
C THR A 90 19.82 -0.59 3.86
N THR A 91 19.05 -0.68 2.78
CA THR A 91 17.60 -0.37 2.84
C THR A 91 16.79 -1.57 2.36
N SER A 92 15.99 -2.13 3.25
CA SER A 92 15.02 -3.20 3.05
C SER A 92 13.87 -2.97 4.04
N PRO A 93 12.61 -3.31 3.72
CA PRO A 93 11.76 -2.89 2.60
C PRO A 93 10.75 -1.79 3.04
N THR A 94 9.93 -1.22 2.13
CA THR A 94 9.01 -0.12 2.47
C THR A 94 7.59 -0.32 1.93
N MET A 95 6.61 -0.26 2.83
CA MET A 95 5.22 0.15 2.59
C MET A 95 4.70 0.68 3.94
N PRO A 96 4.44 1.99 4.12
CA PRO A 96 3.18 2.62 3.64
C PRO A 96 3.32 4.11 3.23
N PRO A 97 2.38 4.70 2.47
CA PRO A 97 1.35 5.52 3.12
C PRO A 97 -0.09 5.30 2.61
N THR A 98 -1.07 5.55 3.48
CA THR A 98 -2.50 5.24 3.31
C THR A 98 -3.35 6.49 3.08
N GLY A 99 -4.45 6.32 2.34
CA GLY A 99 -5.58 7.25 2.27
C GLY A 99 -6.85 6.50 1.88
N SER A 100 -7.94 6.72 2.62
CA SER A 100 -9.22 5.98 2.57
C SER A 100 -9.78 5.74 1.17
N PRO A 101 -10.58 4.66 0.94
CA PRO A 101 -11.42 4.60 -0.25
C PRO A 101 -12.44 5.75 -0.17
N THR A 102 -12.25 6.82 -0.95
CA THR A 102 -13.28 7.84 -1.12
C THR A 102 -14.45 7.22 -1.86
N THR A 103 -15.44 6.76 -1.10
CA THR A 103 -16.75 6.42 -1.65
C THR A 103 -17.46 7.74 -1.92
N GLU A 104 -17.42 8.23 -3.15
CA GLU A 104 -18.41 9.21 -3.58
C GLU A 104 -19.76 8.50 -3.58
N SER A 105 -20.59 8.85 -2.60
CA SER A 105 -21.99 8.44 -2.57
C SER A 105 -22.69 9.06 -3.80
N PRO A 106 -23.43 8.31 -4.64
CA PRO A 106 -24.21 8.92 -5.69
C PRO A 106 -25.30 9.75 -5.03
N THR A 107 -25.13 11.08 -5.04
CA THR A 107 -26.17 12.01 -4.63
C THR A 107 -27.35 11.80 -5.58
N THR A 108 -28.39 11.11 -5.09
CA THR A 108 -29.66 10.97 -5.80
C THR A 108 -30.35 12.32 -5.77
N GLY A 109 -30.03 13.15 -6.75
CA GLY A 109 -30.73 14.39 -7.05
C GLY A 109 -31.46 14.25 -8.39
N MET A 110 -32.67 13.69 -8.37
CA MET A 110 -33.66 13.99 -9.41
C MET A 110 -35.02 14.16 -8.76
N HIS A 111 -35.36 15.42 -8.50
CA HIS A 111 -36.69 15.88 -8.21
C HIS A 111 -37.44 16.06 -9.53
N ILE A 112 -38.42 15.21 -9.81
CA ILE A 112 -39.53 15.55 -10.71
C ILE A 112 -40.84 15.08 -10.06
N GLY A 113 -41.67 16.06 -9.73
CA GLY A 113 -43.04 15.93 -9.23
C GLY A 113 -43.70 17.29 -9.28
#